data_AF-A0A1E7NEK8-F1
#
_entry.id   AF-A0A1E7NEK8-F1
#
_cell.length_a   1.000
_cell.length_b   1.000
_cell.length_c   1.000
_cell.angle_alpha   90.00
_cell.angle_beta   90.00
_cell.angle_gamma   90.00
#
_symmetry.space_group_name_H-M   'P 1'
#
loop_
_entity.id
_entity.type
_entity.pdbx_description
1 polymer ?
#
loop_
_entity_poly.entity_id
_entity_poly.type
_entity_poly.pdbx_seq_one_letter_code
_entity_poly.pdbx_strand_id
1 'polypeptide(L)'
;MVTGGFSGGNEADKRYQWDVAGYPEYRLPIVPLKPNQEPAMMADGLRETDGMIIEAKYVRDPAKCFRTLAEYEKSKNGEKGAKPKFLFKDDEEEMQKYAAAMNDPRNAQIRGMEIVTNDPNTVPYWRTMMALNGAKGYARYVPPGPLTAPTIS
;
A
#
# COMPACT_ATOMS: atom_id res chain seq x y z
N MET A 1 13.36 2.74 13.68
CA MET A 1 12.96 1.89 12.55
C MET A 1 14.05 0.89 12.29
N VAL A 2 13.68 -0.32 11.84
CA VAL A 2 14.61 -1.37 11.40
C VAL A 2 14.36 -1.60 9.92
N THR A 3 15.41 -1.83 9.14
CA THR A 3 15.36 -2.06 7.70
C THR A 3 15.18 -3.54 7.38
N GLY A 4 14.33 -3.88 6.42
CA GLY A 4 14.01 -5.25 5.99
C GLY A 4 14.28 -5.49 4.49
N GLY A 5 13.98 -6.72 4.03
CA GLY A 5 14.05 -7.12 2.62
C GLY A 5 12.66 -7.24 1.99
N PHE A 6 12.57 -7.33 0.65
CA PHE A 6 11.29 -7.45 -0.08
C PHE A 6 10.35 -8.51 0.50
N SER A 7 9.18 -8.07 0.95
CA SER A 7 8.14 -8.88 1.59
C SER A 7 7.22 -9.56 0.57
N GLY A 8 7.82 -10.38 -0.30
CA GLY A 8 7.09 -11.24 -1.26
C GLY A 8 7.10 -10.71 -2.70
N GLY A 9 6.11 -11.13 -3.49
CA GLY A 9 6.02 -10.79 -4.92
C GLY A 9 6.95 -11.60 -5.84
N ASN A 10 6.63 -11.60 -7.13
CA ASN A 10 7.50 -12.05 -8.21
C ASN A 10 8.50 -10.94 -8.59
N GLU A 11 9.35 -11.21 -9.57
CA GLU A 11 10.39 -10.26 -10.00
C GLU A 11 9.83 -8.92 -10.47
N ALA A 12 8.68 -8.91 -11.16
CA ALA A 12 8.04 -7.68 -11.61
C ALA A 12 7.46 -6.86 -10.45
N ASP A 13 6.87 -7.51 -9.43
CA ASP A 13 6.38 -6.80 -8.24
C ASP A 13 7.56 -6.13 -7.50
N LYS A 14 8.65 -6.88 -7.27
CA LYS A 14 9.85 -6.38 -6.58
C LYS A 14 10.54 -5.26 -7.36
N ARG A 15 10.62 -5.39 -8.69
CA ARG A 15 11.18 -4.35 -9.54
C ARG A 15 10.33 -3.09 -9.50
N TYR A 16 9.02 -3.22 -9.60
CA TYR A 16 8.11 -2.08 -9.50
C TYR A 16 8.25 -1.39 -8.13
N GLN A 17 8.32 -2.16 -7.04
CA GLN A 17 8.57 -1.63 -5.70
C GLN A 17 9.91 -0.89 -5.62
N TRP A 18 10.99 -1.47 -6.13
CA TRP A 18 12.30 -0.80 -6.20
C TRP A 18 12.22 0.54 -6.95
N ASP A 19 11.54 0.55 -8.10
CA ASP A 19 11.47 1.73 -8.97
C ASP A 19 10.66 2.88 -8.33
N VAL A 20 9.64 2.59 -7.51
CA VAL A 20 8.73 3.63 -6.97
C VAL A 20 8.89 3.92 -5.49
N ALA A 21 9.22 2.90 -4.68
CA ALA A 21 9.34 2.98 -3.22
C ALA A 21 10.80 2.89 -2.76
N GLY A 22 11.68 2.30 -3.57
CA GLY A 22 13.09 2.09 -3.25
C GLY A 22 13.32 0.84 -2.40
N TYR A 23 14.46 0.83 -1.72
CA TYR A 23 14.89 -0.22 -0.79
C TYR A 23 15.84 0.40 0.24
N PRO A 24 15.86 -0.06 1.51
CA PRO A 24 15.15 -1.21 2.09
C PRO A 24 13.68 -0.94 2.43
N GLU A 25 12.94 -2.01 2.75
CA GLU A 25 11.65 -1.88 3.44
C GLU A 25 11.87 -1.38 4.89
N TYR A 26 10.87 -0.72 5.44
CA TYR A 26 10.93 -0.14 6.78
C TYR A 26 9.92 -0.83 7.72
N ARG A 27 10.42 -1.34 8.84
CA ARG A 27 9.57 -1.83 9.93
C ARG A 27 9.18 -0.68 10.84
N LEU A 28 7.93 -0.26 10.75
CA LEU A 28 7.31 0.83 11.51
C LEU A 28 6.65 0.26 12.77
N PRO A 29 7.11 0.61 13.99
CA PRO A 29 6.42 0.24 15.21
C PRO A 29 4.95 0.69 15.19
N ILE A 30 4.05 -0.19 15.63
CA ILE A 30 2.65 0.15 15.91
C ILE A 30 2.26 -0.39 17.28
N VAL A 31 1.19 0.16 17.87
CA VAL A 31 0.44 -0.54 18.93
C VAL A 31 -0.50 -1.53 18.24
N PRO A 32 -0.43 -2.85 18.54
CA PRO A 32 -1.33 -3.84 17.97
C PRO A 32 -2.81 -3.45 18.14
N LEU A 33 -3.59 -3.54 17.05
CA LEU A 33 -5.02 -3.25 17.05
C LEU A 33 -5.86 -4.47 17.48
N LYS A 34 -5.27 -5.67 17.45
CA LYS A 34 -5.90 -6.94 17.79
C LYS A 34 -4.94 -7.83 18.59
N PRO A 35 -5.45 -8.78 19.40
CA PRO A 35 -4.61 -9.79 20.03
C PRO A 35 -3.78 -10.56 19.00
N ASN A 36 -2.52 -10.86 19.33
CA ASN A 36 -1.56 -11.59 18.49
C ASN A 36 -1.22 -10.93 17.14
N GLN A 37 -1.60 -9.67 16.92
CA GLN A 37 -1.15 -8.92 15.75
C GLN A 37 0.31 -8.51 15.92
N GLU A 38 1.09 -8.65 14.85
CA GLU A 38 2.47 -8.17 14.79
C GLU A 38 2.57 -6.70 15.23
N PRO A 39 3.47 -6.33 16.17
CA PRO A 39 3.59 -4.96 16.70
C PRO A 39 4.37 -4.04 15.75
N ALA A 40 4.26 -4.28 14.45
CA ALA A 40 4.81 -3.43 13.41
C ALA A 40 3.99 -3.50 12.12
N MET A 41 4.08 -2.42 11.35
CA MET A 41 3.69 -2.36 9.95
C MET A 41 4.95 -2.32 9.10
N MET A 42 5.00 -3.11 8.02
CA MET A 42 6.07 -3.00 7.03
C MET A 42 5.65 -1.94 6.01
N ALA A 43 6.59 -1.09 5.61
CA ALA A 43 6.41 -0.12 4.54
C ALA A 43 7.43 -0.41 3.44
N ASP A 44 7.00 -0.40 2.18
CA ASP A 44 7.88 -0.66 1.05
C ASP A 44 9.03 0.35 0.97
N GLY A 45 8.74 1.61 1.30
CA GLY A 45 9.72 2.69 1.36
C GLY A 45 9.33 3.81 2.32
N LEU A 46 10.31 4.65 2.67
CA LEU A 46 10.12 5.87 3.44
C LEU A 46 10.92 7.00 2.81
N ARG A 47 10.22 8.02 2.30
CA ARG A 47 10.86 9.16 1.65
C ARG A 47 11.31 10.19 2.66
N GLU A 48 12.63 10.36 2.79
CA GLU A 48 13.24 11.24 3.79
C GLU A 48 12.91 12.73 3.60
N THR A 49 12.65 13.17 2.37
CA THR A 49 12.45 14.59 2.04
C THR A 49 11.18 15.19 2.63
N ASP A 50 10.12 14.38 2.79
CA ASP A 50 8.81 14.83 3.26
C ASP A 50 8.16 13.88 4.29
N GLY A 51 8.84 12.80 4.67
CA GLY A 51 8.36 11.84 5.67
C GLY A 51 7.18 10.99 5.17
N MET A 52 7.05 10.81 3.86
CA MET A 52 5.98 9.99 3.28
C MET A 52 6.37 8.52 3.27
N ILE A 53 5.52 7.67 3.83
CA ILE A 53 5.55 6.22 3.56
C ILE A 53 5.23 6.03 2.08
N ILE A 54 5.99 5.21 1.37
CA ILE A 54 5.70 4.88 -0.04
C ILE A 54 5.32 3.41 -0.12
N GLU A 55 4.17 3.13 -0.73
CA GLU A 55 3.62 1.78 -0.91
C GLU A 55 3.44 1.47 -2.39
N ALA A 56 4.06 0.39 -2.86
CA ALA A 56 4.00 -0.03 -4.25
C ALA A 56 2.92 -1.10 -4.44
N LYS A 57 1.87 -0.79 -5.19
CA LYS A 57 0.81 -1.75 -5.53
C LYS A 57 0.85 -2.08 -7.02
N TYR A 58 1.57 -3.17 -7.35
CA TYR A 58 1.66 -3.69 -8.71
C TYR A 58 0.45 -4.55 -9.07
N VAL A 59 -0.23 -4.19 -10.16
CA VAL A 59 -1.34 -4.88 -10.79
C VAL A 59 -0.80 -5.63 -12.00
N ARG A 60 -0.75 -6.96 -11.88
CA ARG A 60 -0.26 -7.87 -12.93
C ARG A 60 -1.24 -8.02 -14.08
N ASP A 61 -2.54 -8.02 -13.78
CA ASP A 61 -3.62 -8.15 -14.75
C ASP A 61 -4.76 -7.17 -14.39
N PRO A 62 -4.82 -6.00 -15.05
CA PRO A 62 -5.85 -5.01 -14.81
C PRO A 62 -7.27 -5.55 -15.02
N ALA A 63 -7.48 -6.51 -15.93
CA ALA A 63 -8.81 -7.08 -16.20
C ALA A 63 -9.34 -7.96 -15.06
N LYS A 64 -8.45 -8.44 -14.17
CA LYS A 64 -8.82 -9.26 -12.99
C LYS A 64 -8.72 -8.50 -11.68
N CYS A 65 -8.26 -7.25 -11.69
CA CYS A 65 -8.08 -6.45 -10.49
C CYS A 65 -9.44 -6.03 -9.92
N PHE A 66 -9.77 -6.51 -8.71
CA PHE A 66 -11.02 -6.13 -8.03
C PHE A 66 -10.93 -4.77 -7.32
N ARG A 67 -9.72 -4.19 -7.21
CA ARG A 67 -9.44 -2.97 -6.46
C ARG A 67 -9.84 -1.73 -7.25
N THR A 68 -11.13 -1.62 -7.54
CA THR A 68 -11.75 -0.45 -8.18
C THR A 68 -12.81 0.13 -7.25
N LEU A 69 -13.06 1.45 -7.37
CA LEU A 69 -14.06 2.10 -6.52
C LEU A 69 -15.45 1.52 -6.77
N ALA A 70 -15.81 1.28 -8.04
CA ALA A 70 -17.09 0.69 -8.41
C ALA A 70 -17.31 -0.70 -7.79
N GLU A 71 -16.30 -1.57 -7.81
CA GLU A 71 -16.43 -2.91 -7.23
C GLU A 71 -16.51 -2.87 -5.70
N TYR A 72 -15.81 -1.92 -5.06
CA TYR A 72 -15.93 -1.68 -3.63
C TYR A 72 -17.34 -1.21 -3.23
N GLU A 73 -17.89 -0.20 -3.93
CA GLU A 73 -19.24 0.31 -3.70
C GLU A 73 -20.30 -0.78 -3.89
N LYS A 74 -20.18 -1.54 -4.98
CA LYS A 74 -21.03 -2.70 -5.27
C LYS A 74 -21.02 -3.72 -4.12
N SER A 75 -19.84 -4.02 -3.58
CA SER A 75 -19.68 -4.93 -2.43
C SER A 75 -20.29 -4.39 -1.15
N LYS A 76 -20.11 -3.09 -0.86
CA LYS A 76 -20.70 -2.45 0.32
C LYS A 76 -22.24 -2.46 0.26
N ASN A 77 -22.80 -2.19 -0.92
CA ASN A 77 -24.25 -2.18 -1.16
C ASN A 77 -24.88 -3.58 -1.21
N GLY A 78 -24.07 -4.64 -1.25
CA GLY A 78 -24.58 -6.01 -1.31
C GLY A 78 -25.26 -6.35 -2.65
N GLU A 79 -24.82 -5.69 -3.73
CA GLU A 79 -25.41 -5.87 -5.05
C GLU A 79 -25.15 -7.28 -5.62
N LYS A 80 -26.05 -7.74 -6.49
CA LYS A 80 -25.91 -9.05 -7.13
C LYS A 80 -24.61 -9.15 -7.93
N GLY A 81 -23.83 -10.19 -7.66
CA GLY A 81 -22.54 -10.43 -8.30
C GLY A 81 -21.43 -9.49 -7.83
N ALA A 82 -21.59 -8.85 -6.66
CA ALA A 82 -20.50 -8.14 -6.01
C ALA A 82 -19.39 -9.10 -5.54
N LYS A 83 -18.17 -8.62 -5.51
CA LYS A 83 -17.04 -9.31 -4.89
C LYS A 83 -17.28 -9.41 -3.38
N PRO A 84 -16.90 -10.53 -2.74
CA PRO A 84 -17.09 -10.70 -1.31
C PRO A 84 -16.42 -9.61 -0.47
N LYS A 85 -17.10 -9.14 0.59
CA LYS A 85 -16.60 -8.08 1.48
C LYS A 85 -15.23 -8.38 2.09
N PHE A 86 -14.91 -9.66 2.33
CA PHE A 86 -13.63 -10.04 2.91
C PHE A 86 -12.43 -9.68 2.02
N LEU A 87 -12.60 -9.58 0.70
CA LEU A 87 -11.51 -9.18 -0.21
C LEU A 87 -11.05 -7.73 0.03
N PHE A 88 -11.96 -6.88 0.50
CA PHE A 88 -11.66 -5.48 0.81
C PHE A 88 -11.22 -5.28 2.25
N LYS A 89 -11.61 -6.20 3.14
CA LYS A 89 -11.32 -6.13 4.57
C LYS A 89 -9.82 -6.15 4.84
N ASP A 90 -9.05 -6.93 4.08
CA ASP A 90 -7.59 -6.99 4.24
C ASP A 90 -6.93 -5.63 3.93
N ASP A 91 -7.40 -4.95 2.87
CA ASP A 91 -6.92 -3.63 2.49
C ASP A 91 -7.39 -2.55 3.51
N GLU A 92 -8.61 -2.67 4.05
CA GLU A 92 -9.10 -1.81 5.15
C GLU A 92 -8.21 -1.94 6.41
N GLU A 93 -7.89 -3.18 6.79
CA GLU A 93 -7.03 -3.47 7.95
C GLU A 93 -5.59 -2.99 7.73
N GLU A 94 -5.06 -3.11 6.51
CA GLU A 94 -3.75 -2.54 6.14
C GLU A 94 -3.74 -1.01 6.33
N MET A 95 -4.77 -0.32 5.84
CA MET A 95 -4.86 1.15 6.01
C MET A 95 -4.99 1.55 7.49
N GLN A 96 -5.70 0.77 8.31
CA GLN A 96 -5.78 1.01 9.76
C GLN A 96 -4.41 0.85 10.44
N LYS A 97 -3.59 -0.10 10.00
CA LYS A 97 -2.21 -0.24 10.51
C LYS A 97 -1.34 0.94 10.12
N TYR A 98 -1.46 1.45 8.89
CA TYR A 98 -0.77 2.68 8.50
C TYR A 98 -1.21 3.89 9.31
N ALA A 99 -2.52 4.05 9.55
CA ALA A 99 -3.03 5.10 10.43
C ALA A 99 -2.46 4.96 11.85
N ALA A 100 -2.37 3.74 12.40
CA ALA A 100 -1.75 3.49 13.69
C ALA A 100 -0.25 3.85 13.69
N ALA A 101 0.48 3.49 12.62
CA ALA A 101 1.89 3.83 12.47
C ALA A 101 2.13 5.35 12.43
N MET A 102 1.29 6.10 11.70
CA MET A 102 1.38 7.56 11.63
C MET A 102 1.10 8.26 12.96
N ASN A 103 0.26 7.65 13.81
CA ASN A 103 -0.08 8.18 15.13
C ASN A 103 0.85 7.70 16.24
N ASP A 104 1.79 6.78 15.95
CA ASP A 104 2.72 6.27 16.94
C ASP A 104 3.86 7.29 17.17
N PRO A 105 4.12 7.73 18.42
CA PRO A 105 5.16 8.72 18.70
C PRO A 105 6.58 8.22 18.36
N ARG A 106 6.78 6.90 18.23
CA ARG A 106 8.05 6.31 17.78
C ARG A 106 8.33 6.55 16.29
N ASN A 107 7.30 6.97 15.54
CA ASN A 107 7.35 7.27 14.11
C ASN A 107 7.21 8.78 13.82
N ALA A 108 7.76 9.63 14.69
CA ALA A 108 7.60 11.08 14.64
C ALA A 108 8.06 11.77 13.33
N GLN A 109 8.80 11.09 12.45
CA GLN A 109 9.17 11.60 11.12
C GLN A 109 8.07 11.42 10.07
N ILE A 110 7.11 10.52 10.29
CA ILE A 110 6.08 10.20 9.31
C ILE A 110 5.06 11.33 9.22
N ARG A 111 4.67 11.69 7.99
CA ARG A 111 3.73 12.80 7.71
C ARG A 111 2.48 12.37 6.93
N GLY A 112 2.54 11.20 6.32
CA GLY A 112 1.46 10.57 5.55
C GLY A 112 1.99 9.37 4.77
N MET A 113 1.17 8.86 3.86
CA MET A 113 1.55 7.79 2.93
C MET A 113 1.17 8.11 1.49
N GLU A 114 1.91 7.51 0.57
CA GLU A 114 1.72 7.59 -0.85
C GLU A 114 1.58 6.18 -1.40
N ILE A 115 0.39 5.83 -1.90
CA ILE A 115 0.19 4.58 -2.63
C ILE A 115 0.49 4.83 -4.11
N VAL A 116 1.45 4.09 -4.65
CA VAL A 116 1.88 4.19 -6.04
C VAL A 116 1.48 2.91 -6.76
N THR A 117 0.69 3.03 -7.82
CA THR A 117 0.15 1.88 -8.56
C THR A 117 0.30 2.02 -10.06
N ASN A 118 0.48 0.90 -10.76
CA ASN A 118 0.60 0.82 -12.22
C ASN A 118 -0.73 0.59 -12.93
N ASP A 119 -1.86 0.67 -12.22
CA ASP A 119 -3.20 0.67 -12.83
C ASP A 119 -3.98 1.92 -12.38
N PRO A 120 -4.26 2.87 -13.30
CA PRO A 120 -4.94 4.11 -12.95
C PRO A 120 -6.35 3.89 -12.40
N ASN A 121 -7.01 2.76 -12.73
CA ASN A 121 -8.35 2.45 -12.24
C ASN A 121 -8.39 2.15 -10.74
N THR A 122 -7.24 1.83 -10.14
CA THR A 122 -7.14 1.54 -8.71
C THR A 122 -6.82 2.78 -7.86
N VAL A 123 -6.43 3.89 -8.48
CA VAL A 123 -6.10 5.14 -7.75
C VAL A 123 -7.29 5.66 -6.94
N PRO A 124 -8.52 5.78 -7.49
CA PRO A 124 -9.68 6.21 -6.69
C PRO A 124 -9.99 5.24 -5.55
N TYR A 125 -9.84 3.94 -5.79
CA TYR A 125 -10.06 2.91 -4.79
C TYR A 125 -9.12 3.10 -3.58
N TRP A 126 -7.82 3.25 -3.82
CA TRP A 126 -6.83 3.45 -2.75
C TRP A 126 -7.06 4.75 -1.98
N ARG A 127 -7.41 5.85 -2.67
CA ARG A 127 -7.77 7.11 -2.01
C ARG A 127 -8.98 6.93 -1.09
N THR A 128 -10.01 6.20 -1.53
CA THR A 128 -11.18 5.88 -0.71
C THR A 128 -10.80 5.02 0.50
N MET A 129 -9.98 3.97 0.32
CA MET A 129 -9.54 3.11 1.41
C MET A 129 -8.75 3.89 2.47
N MET A 130 -7.82 4.73 2.03
CA MET A 130 -7.05 5.60 2.91
C MET A 130 -7.97 6.55 3.71
N ALA A 131 -8.87 7.25 3.01
CA ALA A 131 -9.77 8.21 3.62
C ALA A 131 -10.71 7.58 4.66
N LEU A 132 -11.30 6.43 4.34
CA LEU A 132 -12.23 5.72 5.23
C LEU A 132 -11.56 5.14 6.48
N ASN A 133 -10.28 4.81 6.39
CA ASN A 133 -9.54 4.14 7.47
C ASN A 133 -8.52 5.05 8.18
N GLY A 134 -8.58 6.37 7.92
CA GLY A 134 -7.76 7.36 8.62
C GLY A 134 -6.29 7.39 8.23
N ALA A 135 -5.91 6.73 7.13
CA ALA A 135 -4.54 6.77 6.63
C ALA A 135 -4.33 8.05 5.81
N LYS A 136 -3.68 9.05 6.41
CA LYS A 136 -3.46 10.35 5.77
C LYS A 136 -2.52 10.22 4.57
N GLY A 137 -2.92 10.77 3.42
CA GLY A 137 -2.04 10.85 2.25
C GLY A 137 -2.78 10.85 0.92
N TYR A 138 -2.17 10.29 -0.11
CA TYR A 138 -2.76 10.19 -1.44
C TYR A 138 -2.32 8.93 -2.19
N ALA A 139 -3.01 8.63 -3.28
CA ALA A 139 -2.56 7.63 -4.26
C ALA A 139 -2.31 8.29 -5.63
N ARG A 140 -1.34 7.77 -6.38
CA ARG A 140 -1.04 8.19 -7.75
C ARG A 140 -0.70 7.01 -8.66
N TYR A 141 -0.89 7.26 -9.96
CA TYR A 141 -0.54 6.33 -11.01
C TYR A 141 0.91 6.53 -11.46
N VAL A 142 1.65 5.44 -11.60
CA VAL A 142 2.98 5.39 -12.23
C VAL A 142 3.05 4.16 -13.12
N PRO A 143 3.25 4.30 -14.44
CA PRO A 143 3.43 3.14 -15.30
C PRO A 143 4.67 2.34 -14.86
N PRO A 144 4.71 1.01 -15.08
CA PRO A 144 5.91 0.27 -14.79
C PRO A 144 7.04 0.73 -15.72
N GLY A 145 8.26 0.80 -15.20
CA GLY A 145 9.44 1.07 -16.02
C GLY A 145 9.62 -0.01 -17.11
N PRO A 146 10.37 0.29 -18.18
CA PRO A 146 10.72 -0.74 -19.16
C PRO A 146 11.44 -1.90 -18.46
N LEU A 147 11.07 -3.14 -18.83
CA LEU A 147 11.74 -4.37 -18.38
C LEU A 147 13.12 -4.49 -19.05
N THR A 148 14.01 -3.54 -18.79
CA THR A 148 15.43 -3.69 -19.10
C THR A 148 16.16 -4.10 -17.83
N ALA A 149 17.02 -5.10 -17.95
CA ALA A 149 17.85 -5.60 -16.86
C ALA A 149 18.57 -4.42 -16.17
N PRO A 150 18.69 -4.42 -14.83
CA PRO A 150 19.43 -3.38 -14.14
C PRO A 150 20.89 -3.42 -14.61
N THR A 151 21.33 -2.37 -15.32
CA THR A 151 22.76 -2.09 -15.45
C THR A 151 23.25 -1.63 -14.09
N ILE A 152 23.89 -2.54 -13.37
CA ILE A 152 24.68 -2.19 -12.20
C ILE A 152 25.93 -1.49 -12.73
N SER A 153 26.07 -0.19 -12.44
CA SER A 153 27.33 0.55 -12.58
C SER A 153 28.04 0.61 -11.24
#